data_AF-A0A952DTW4-F1
#
_entry.id   AF-A0A952DTW4-F1
#
_cell.length_a   1.000
_cell.length_b   1.000
_cell.length_c   1.000
_cell.angle_alpha   90.00
_cell.angle_beta   90.00
_cell.angle_gamma   90.00
#
_symmetry.space_group_name_H-M   'P 1'
#
loop_
_entity.id
_entity.type
_entity.pdbx_description
1 polymer ?
#
loop_
_entity_poly.entity_id
_entity_poly.type
_entity_poly.pdbx_seq_one_letter_code
_entity_poly.pdbx_strand_id
1 'polypeptide(L)' 'KKQWEGSNKDIIFSKDETLNNFIFASEFLQDAKQMRMMEQKE' A
#
# COMPACT_ATOMS: atom_id res chain seq x y z
N LYS A 1 16.89 3.89 -13.08
CA LYS A 1 16.98 3.57 -11.64
C LYS A 1 15.57 3.35 -11.14
N LYS A 2 15.24 2.22 -10.50
CA LYS A 2 13.90 2.00 -9.95
C LYS A 2 13.74 2.85 -8.68
N GLN A 3 12.63 3.56 -8.55
CA GLN A 3 12.34 4.37 -7.36
C GLN A 3 11.80 3.49 -6.21
N TRP A 4 11.04 2.45 -6.54
CA TRP A 4 10.48 1.52 -5.58
C TRP A 4 10.67 0.07 -6.06
N GLU A 5 10.87 -0.82 -5.08
CA GLU A 5 10.97 -2.26 -5.24
C GLU A 5 10.49 -2.91 -3.94
N GLY A 6 9.82 -4.06 -4.03
CA GLY A 6 9.29 -4.77 -2.87
C GLY A 6 8.15 -5.70 -3.24
N SER A 7 7.61 -6.39 -2.23
CA SER A 7 6.44 -7.25 -2.36
C SER A 7 5.14 -6.49 -2.07
N ASN A 8 4.00 -7.11 -2.40
CA ASN A 8 2.69 -6.55 -2.08
C ASN A 8 2.51 -6.29 -0.57
N LYS A 9 3.11 -7.12 0.30
CA LYS A 9 3.08 -6.93 1.76
C LYS A 9 3.83 -5.66 2.16
N ASP A 10 5.00 -5.44 1.55
CA ASP A 10 5.82 -4.25 1.82
C ASP A 10 5.08 -2.97 1.41
N ILE A 11 4.33 -3.01 0.29
CA ILE A 11 3.51 -1.89 -0.19
C ILE A 11 2.35 -1.61 0.77
N ILE A 12 1.65 -2.64 1.25
CA ILE A 12 0.51 -2.48 2.16
C ILE A 12 0.96 -1.83 3.47
N PHE A 13 2.10 -2.21 4.03
CA PHE A 13 2.61 -1.66 5.29
C PHE A 13 3.58 -0.47 5.13
N SER A 14 3.76 0.02 3.90
CA SER A 14 4.70 1.12 3.63
C SER A 14 4.26 2.43 4.29
N LYS A 15 5.24 3.13 4.86
CA LYS A 15 5.13 4.50 5.39
C LYS A 15 5.60 5.57 4.40
N ASP A 16 6.04 5.18 3.20
CA ASP A 16 6.44 6.12 2.14
C ASP A 16 5.20 6.84 1.61
N GLU A 17 5.09 8.14 1.90
CA GLU A 17 3.96 8.97 1.50
C GLU A 17 3.85 9.12 -0.03
N THR A 18 4.98 9.20 -0.75
CA THR A 18 4.97 9.36 -2.21
C THR A 18 4.50 8.07 -2.88
N LEU A 19 4.98 6.91 -2.39
CA LEU A 19 4.49 5.61 -2.85
C LEU A 19 3.01 5.43 -2.53
N ASN A 20 2.60 5.80 -1.32
CA ASN A 20 1.22 5.66 -0.87
C ASN A 20 0.27 6.52 -1.70
N ASN A 21 0.62 7.77 -1.98
CA ASN A 21 -0.18 8.66 -2.81
C ASN A 21 -0.23 8.21 -4.27
N PHE A 22 0.83 7.54 -4.76
CA PHE A 22 0.85 6.97 -6.11
C PHE A 22 -0.02 5.71 -6.24
N ILE A 23 0.12 4.75 -5.33
CA ILE A 23 -0.61 3.47 -5.39
C ILE A 23 -2.04 3.60 -4.88
N PHE A 24 -2.27 4.40 -3.85
CA PHE A 24 -3.57 4.57 -3.19
C PHE A 24 -4.17 5.96 -3.49
N ALA A 25 -4.03 6.39 -4.74
CA ALA A 25 -4.52 7.68 -5.22
C ALA A 25 -6.06 7.80 -5.20
N SER A 26 -6.77 6.69 -5.27
CA SER A 26 -8.23 6.64 -5.20
C SER A 26 -8.71 6.10 -3.86
N GLU A 27 -9.90 6.56 -3.45
CA GLU A 27 -10.61 6.07 -2.26
C GLU A 27 -10.77 4.55 -2.27
N PHE A 28 -11.17 3.98 -3.42
CA PHE A 28 -11.26 2.53 -3.59
C PHE A 28 -9.96 1.78 -3.26
N LEU A 29 -8.80 2.31 -3.67
CA LEU A 29 -7.51 1.67 -3.39
C LEU A 29 -7.08 1.88 -1.93
N GLN A 30 -7.44 3.01 -1.31
CA GLN A 30 -7.23 3.24 0.12
C GLN A 30 -8.05 2.25 0.96
N ASP A 31 -9.31 2.03 0.61
CA ASP A 31 -10.18 1.04 1.26
C ASP A 31 -9.61 -0.38 1.09
N ALA A 32 -9.17 -0.72 -0.12
CA ALA A 32 -8.51 -2.00 -0.38
C ALA A 32 -7.25 -2.17 0.49
N LYS A 33 -6.44 -1.10 0.68
CA LYS A 33 -5.28 -1.14 1.58
C LYS A 33 -5.68 -1.47 3.01
N GLN A 34 -6.72 -0.83 3.52
CA GLN A 34 -7.22 -1.04 4.88
C GLN A 34 -7.76 -2.46 5.07
N MET A 35 -8.56 -2.96 4.12
CA MET A 35 -9.07 -4.34 4.14
C MET A 35 -7.93 -5.35 4.17
N ARG A 36 -6.92 -5.18 3.31
CA ARG A 36 -5.73 -6.04 3.28
C ARG A 36 -4.93 -6.01 4.58
N MET A 37 -4.80 -4.84 5.23
CA MET A 37 -4.14 -4.74 6.53
C MET A 37 -4.90 -5.52 7.62
N MET A 38 -6.24 -5.57 7.56
CA MET A 38 -7.05 -6.32 8.50
C MET A 38 -6.93 -7.82 8.27
N GLU A 39 -7.03 -8.28 7.01
CA GLU A 39 -6.86 -9.69 6.62
C GLU A 39 -5.52 -10.30 7.05
N GLN A 40 -4.43 -9.52 7.07
CA GLN A 40 -3.10 -10.03 7.44
C GLN A 40 -2.85 -10.06 8.96
N LYS A 41 -3.72 -9.44 9.75
CA LYS A 41 -3.63 -9.44 11.22
C LYS A 41 -4.38 -10.60 11.86
N GLU A 42 -5.23 -11.29 11.09
CA GLU A 42 -5.90 -12.54 11.45
C GLU A 42 -5.08 -13.76 11.00
#